data_AF-A0A0R0EJ12-F1
#
_entry.id   AF-A0A0R0EJ12-F1
#
_cell.length_a   1.000
_cell.length_b   1.000
_cell.length_c   1.000
_cell.angle_alpha   90.00
_cell.angle_beta   90.00
_cell.angle_gamma   90.00
#
_symmetry.space_group_name_H-M   'P 1'
#
loop_
_entity.id
_entity.type
_entity.pdbx_description
1 polymer ?
#
loop_
_entity_poly.entity_id
_entity_poly.type
_entity_poly.pdbx_seq_one_letter_code
_entity_poly.pdbx_strand_id
1 'polypeptide(L)'
;MIHSMLDNDSMYFVVMFTFTGTRFRPLSFNVPKPLFPLAGQPMVHHPISACKKIPNLAQIYHLGFYEEREFALYVSSISNELEIPVRYLKEDRPHGSAGGLYHFRDLIMEEDPIFIYTYDFVHA
;
A
#
# COMPACT_ATOMS: atom_id res chain seq x y z
N MET A 1 23.46 -7.03 9.64
CA MET A 1 22.56 -8.00 8.98
C MET A 1 21.78 -7.35 7.84
N ILE A 2 21.15 -6.19 8.03
CA ILE A 2 20.41 -5.49 6.94
C ILE A 2 21.36 -4.96 5.85
N HIS A 3 22.54 -4.45 6.20
CA HIS A 3 23.50 -3.86 5.23
C HIS A 3 24.19 -4.85 4.29
N SER A 4 24.20 -6.16 4.61
CA SER A 4 24.85 -7.16 3.75
C SER A 4 23.90 -7.87 2.79
N MET A 5 22.61 -7.49 2.78
CA MET A 5 21.57 -8.09 1.94
C MET A 5 21.18 -7.18 0.75
N LEU A 6 21.79 -6.00 0.66
CA LEU A 6 21.62 -5.08 -0.46
C LEU A 6 22.62 -5.45 -1.56
N ASP A 7 22.52 -6.67 -2.09
CA ASP A 7 23.00 -6.90 -3.45
C ASP A 7 22.20 -5.98 -4.37
N ASN A 8 22.87 -5.30 -5.31
CA ASN A 8 22.25 -4.28 -6.16
C ASN A 8 21.09 -4.82 -7.02
N ASP A 9 20.97 -6.14 -7.15
CA ASP A 9 19.92 -6.82 -7.90
C ASP A 9 18.71 -7.23 -7.02
N SER A 10 18.76 -6.99 -5.71
CA SER A 10 17.67 -7.35 -4.81
C SER A 10 16.45 -6.46 -5.02
N MET A 11 15.35 -7.04 -5.47
CA MET A 11 14.07 -6.34 -5.65
C MET A 11 13.19 -6.44 -4.40
N TYR A 12 12.67 -5.28 -3.96
CA TYR A 12 11.85 -5.16 -2.75
C TYR A 12 10.45 -4.69 -3.10
N PHE A 13 9.44 -5.35 -2.54
CA PHE A 13 8.04 -4.93 -2.64
C PHE A 13 7.50 -4.48 -1.28
N VAL A 14 6.60 -3.50 -1.29
CA VAL A 14 5.84 -3.10 -0.10
C VAL A 14 4.37 -3.43 -0.32
N VAL A 15 3.76 -4.14 0.63
CA VAL A 15 2.33 -4.44 0.64
C VAL A 15 1.68 -3.73 1.82
N MET A 16 0.78 -2.81 1.52
CA MET A 16 0.08 -1.99 2.51
C MET A 16 -1.37 -2.43 2.62
N PHE A 17 -1.85 -2.62 3.83
CA PHE A 17 -3.24 -3.01 4.09
C PHE A 17 -4.02 -1.82 4.66
N THR A 18 -5.26 -1.61 4.21
CA THR A 18 -6.15 -0.70 4.91
C THR A 18 -7.56 -1.24 5.10
N PHE A 19 -8.02 -1.11 6.34
CA PHE A 19 -9.35 -1.48 6.77
C PHE A 19 -10.34 -0.32 6.66
N THR A 20 -11.63 -0.66 6.57
CA THR A 20 -12.75 0.28 6.39
C THR A 20 -12.89 1.33 7.49
N GLY A 21 -12.18 1.16 8.61
CA GLY A 21 -12.00 2.22 9.60
C GLY A 21 -13.29 2.73 10.22
N THR A 22 -14.26 1.85 10.52
CA THR A 22 -15.61 2.23 11.00
C THR A 22 -15.62 3.11 12.25
N ARG A 23 -14.64 2.95 13.14
CA ARG A 23 -14.42 3.79 14.33
C ARG A 23 -14.00 5.22 14.01
N PHE A 24 -13.56 5.49 12.79
CA PHE A 24 -13.21 6.82 12.29
C PHE A 24 -14.46 7.63 11.88
N ARG A 25 -15.66 7.03 11.94
CA ARG A 25 -16.91 7.79 11.82
C ARG A 25 -17.12 8.65 13.08
N PRO A 26 -17.60 9.91 12.94
CA PRO A 26 -18.14 10.50 11.71
C PRO A 26 -17.10 11.22 10.82
N LEU A 27 -15.81 11.24 11.17
CA LEU A 27 -14.78 11.99 10.43
C LEU A 27 -14.71 11.57 8.95
N SER A 28 -14.84 10.26 8.66
CA SER A 28 -15.00 9.77 7.29
C SER A 28 -16.39 9.14 7.09
N PHE A 29 -17.33 9.87 6.49
CA PHE A 29 -18.62 9.32 6.09
C PHE A 29 -18.65 8.92 4.61
N ASN A 30 -18.20 9.82 3.72
CA ASN A 30 -18.25 9.67 2.26
C ASN A 30 -16.87 9.52 1.60
N VAL A 31 -15.79 9.68 2.36
CA VAL A 31 -14.42 9.60 1.85
C VAL A 31 -13.79 8.32 2.42
N PRO A 32 -13.15 7.46 1.62
CA PRO A 32 -12.36 6.35 2.13
C PRO A 32 -11.38 6.84 3.19
N LYS A 33 -11.33 6.16 4.35
CA LYS A 33 -10.40 6.54 5.41
C LYS A 33 -8.94 6.71 4.92
N PRO A 34 -8.40 5.83 4.05
CA PRO A 34 -7.08 6.04 3.45
C PRO A 34 -6.87 7.40 2.78
N LEU A 35 -7.94 7.90 2.15
CA LEU A 35 -7.94 9.12 1.35
C LEU A 35 -8.40 10.34 2.16
N PHE A 36 -8.77 10.15 3.42
CA PHE A 36 -9.11 11.26 4.30
C PHE A 36 -7.89 12.17 4.44
N PRO A 37 -8.04 13.50 4.34
CA PRO A 37 -6.92 14.42 4.40
C PRO A 37 -6.35 14.51 5.82
N LEU A 38 -5.07 14.21 5.98
CA LEU A 38 -4.27 14.39 7.18
C LEU A 38 -3.03 15.23 6.84
N ALA A 39 -2.92 16.40 7.48
CA ALA A 39 -1.86 17.39 7.20
C ALA A 39 -1.77 17.79 5.72
N GLY A 40 -2.93 17.95 5.05
CA GLY A 40 -3.00 18.40 3.66
C GLY A 40 -2.80 17.32 2.60
N GLN A 41 -2.52 16.07 3.00
CA GLN A 41 -2.36 14.93 2.09
C GLN A 41 -3.28 13.78 2.50
N PRO A 42 -3.66 12.87 1.58
CA PRO A 42 -4.30 11.61 1.94
C PRO A 42 -3.56 10.88 3.08
N MET A 43 -4.27 10.29 4.04
CA MET A 43 -3.65 9.58 5.16
C MET A 43 -2.62 8.53 4.71
N VAL A 44 -2.88 7.81 3.61
CA VAL A 44 -1.94 6.81 3.07
C VAL A 44 -0.74 7.40 2.34
N HIS A 45 -0.73 8.69 2.04
CA HIS A 45 0.42 9.37 1.42
C HIS A 45 1.66 9.28 2.30
N HIS A 46 1.53 9.57 3.60
CA HIS A 46 2.66 9.60 4.53
C HIS A 46 3.44 8.27 4.58
N PRO A 47 2.80 7.11 4.79
CA PRO A 47 3.51 5.82 4.77
C PRO A 47 4.01 5.44 3.37
N ILE A 48 3.25 5.69 2.29
CA ILE A 48 3.69 5.39 0.91
C ILE A 48 4.94 6.21 0.55
N SER A 49 4.94 7.51 0.84
CA SER A 49 6.10 8.39 0.59
C SER A 49 7.31 8.00 1.45
N ALA A 50 7.10 7.45 2.65
CA ALA A 50 8.19 6.94 3.47
C ALA A 50 8.88 5.72 2.85
N CYS A 51 8.17 4.93 2.03
CA CYS A 51 8.74 3.78 1.33
C CYS A 51 9.81 4.17 0.30
N LYS A 52 9.84 5.41 -0.20
CA LYS A 52 10.90 5.90 -1.11
C LYS A 52 12.32 5.76 -0.54
N LYS A 53 12.45 5.62 0.79
CA LYS A 53 13.73 5.41 1.49
C LYS A 53 14.24 3.96 1.41
N ILE A 54 13.42 3.02 0.94
CA ILE A 54 13.79 1.62 0.77
C ILE A 54 14.60 1.51 -0.54
N PRO A 55 15.87 1.07 -0.48
CA PRO A 55 16.68 0.88 -1.69
C PRO A 55 16.05 -0.22 -2.56
N ASN A 56 16.13 -0.06 -3.89
CA ASN A 56 15.64 -1.02 -4.88
C ASN A 56 14.15 -1.41 -4.70
N LEU A 57 13.34 -0.50 -4.15
CA LEU A 57 11.88 -0.64 -4.10
C LEU A 57 11.31 -0.57 -5.51
N ALA A 58 10.76 -1.68 -5.99
CA ALA A 58 10.28 -1.80 -7.36
C ALA A 58 8.75 -1.69 -7.49
N GLN A 59 7.99 -2.02 -6.43
CA GLN A 59 6.54 -1.99 -6.47
C GLN A 59 5.95 -1.77 -5.09
N ILE A 60 4.90 -0.95 -5.03
CA ILE A 60 4.02 -0.82 -3.87
C ILE A 60 2.63 -1.34 -4.25
N TYR A 61 2.09 -2.22 -3.42
CA TYR A 61 0.71 -2.69 -3.49
C TYR A 61 -0.08 -2.15 -2.30
N HIS A 62 -1.20 -1.49 -2.55
CA HIS A 62 -2.14 -1.06 -1.53
C HIS A 62 -3.41 -1.89 -1.61
N LEU A 63 -3.64 -2.73 -0.61
CA LEU A 63 -4.78 -3.63 -0.51
C LEU A 63 -5.88 -2.99 0.35
N GLY A 64 -7.13 -3.10 -0.10
CA GLY A 64 -8.29 -2.68 0.68
C GLY A 64 -9.64 -3.02 0.04
N PHE A 65 -10.71 -2.50 0.62
CA PHE A 65 -12.10 -2.85 0.26
C PHE A 65 -12.86 -1.80 -0.54
N TYR A 66 -12.23 -0.65 -0.76
CA TYR A 66 -12.87 0.47 -1.46
C TYR A 66 -12.85 0.22 -2.97
N GLU A 67 -13.70 0.94 -3.70
CA GLU A 67 -13.72 0.77 -5.15
C GLU A 67 -12.43 1.30 -5.78
N GLU A 68 -11.87 0.58 -6.75
CA GLU A 68 -10.61 0.96 -7.41
C GLU A 68 -10.66 2.38 -7.98
N ARG A 69 -11.84 2.80 -8.48
CA ARG A 69 -12.09 4.16 -8.98
C ARG A 69 -11.85 5.26 -7.94
N GLU A 70 -12.02 4.96 -6.66
CA GLU A 70 -11.77 5.91 -5.57
C GLU A 70 -10.26 6.15 -5.40
N PHE A 71 -9.44 5.15 -5.72
CA PHE A 71 -7.98 5.19 -5.58
C PHE A 71 -7.24 5.52 -6.87
N ALA A 72 -7.87 5.38 -8.04
CA ALA A 72 -7.21 5.52 -9.35
C ALA A 72 -6.41 6.83 -9.50
N LEU A 73 -7.02 7.98 -9.18
CA LEU A 73 -6.34 9.28 -9.26
C LEU A 73 -5.19 9.40 -8.26
N TYR A 74 -5.41 8.93 -7.03
CA TYR A 74 -4.39 8.96 -5.98
C TYR A 74 -3.18 8.10 -6.36
N VAL A 75 -3.43 6.85 -6.76
CA VAL A 75 -2.41 5.87 -7.16
C VAL A 75 -1.60 6.38 -8.34
N SER A 76 -2.25 6.95 -9.36
CA SER A 76 -1.54 7.54 -10.49
C SER A 76 -0.67 8.73 -10.07
N SER A 77 -1.19 9.63 -9.23
CA SER A 77 -0.44 10.78 -8.73
C SER A 77 0.79 10.36 -7.93
N ILE A 78 0.64 9.45 -6.96
CA ILE A 78 1.73 9.06 -6.08
C ILE A 78 2.76 8.18 -6.79
N SER A 79 2.34 7.36 -7.75
CA SER A 79 3.28 6.57 -8.57
C SER A 79 4.19 7.48 -9.41
N ASN A 80 3.63 8.55 -10.00
CA ASN A 80 4.41 9.55 -10.71
C ASN A 80 5.33 10.35 -9.78
N GLU A 81 4.85 10.73 -8.59
CA GLU A 81 5.64 11.49 -7.60
C GLU A 81 6.84 10.70 -7.06
N LEU A 82 6.65 9.40 -6.80
CA LEU A 82 7.70 8.54 -6.27
C LEU A 82 8.60 7.96 -7.36
N GLU A 83 8.18 7.99 -8.62
CA GLU A 83 8.79 7.28 -9.76
C GLU A 83 8.89 5.76 -9.50
N ILE A 84 7.92 5.24 -8.73
CA ILE A 84 7.81 3.83 -8.37
C ILE A 84 6.38 3.39 -8.71
N PRO A 85 6.20 2.24 -9.38
CA PRO A 85 4.88 1.64 -9.58
C PRO A 85 4.12 1.50 -8.25
N VAL A 86 2.94 2.11 -8.19
CA VAL A 86 1.98 1.92 -7.09
C VAL A 86 0.70 1.35 -7.68
N ARG A 87 0.17 0.29 -7.06
CA ARG A 87 -1.06 -0.38 -7.51
C ARG A 87 -2.01 -0.54 -6.33
N TYR A 88 -3.29 -0.26 -6.55
CA TYR A 88 -4.34 -0.60 -5.59
C TYR A 88 -4.95 -1.95 -5.97
N LEU A 89 -5.04 -2.87 -5.01
CA LEU A 89 -5.64 -4.19 -5.18
C LEU A 89 -6.89 -4.28 -4.33
N LYS A 90 -8.06 -4.37 -4.98
CA LYS A 90 -9.33 -4.45 -4.28
C LYS A 90 -9.63 -5.87 -3.83
N GLU A 91 -9.75 -6.07 -2.52
CA GLU A 91 -10.32 -7.29 -1.95
C GLU A 91 -11.85 -7.29 -2.12
N ASP A 92 -12.41 -8.43 -2.50
CA ASP A 92 -13.86 -8.66 -2.60
C ASP A 92 -14.55 -8.72 -1.23
N ARG A 93 -13.81 -9.09 -0.18
CA ARG A 93 -14.26 -9.16 1.22
C ARG A 93 -13.07 -9.04 2.18
N PRO A 94 -13.27 -8.70 3.47
CA PRO A 94 -12.20 -8.62 4.46
C PRO A 94 -11.59 -9.97 4.79
N HIS A 95 -10.55 -10.35 4.05
CA HIS A 95 -9.74 -11.54 4.35
C HIS A 95 -8.75 -11.30 5.51
N GLY A 96 -8.54 -10.03 5.89
CA GLY A 96 -7.49 -9.64 6.83
C GLY A 96 -6.11 -9.60 6.16
N SER A 97 -5.10 -9.09 6.86
CA SER A 97 -3.79 -8.80 6.25
C SER A 97 -3.13 -10.06 5.65
N ALA A 98 -3.10 -11.16 6.38
CA ALA A 98 -2.57 -12.44 5.86
C ALA A 98 -3.42 -13.02 4.73
N GLY A 99 -4.75 -12.85 4.81
CA GLY A 99 -5.67 -13.36 3.80
C GLY A 99 -5.60 -12.59 2.48
N GLY A 100 -5.47 -11.27 2.54
CA GLY A 100 -5.23 -10.42 1.36
C GLY A 100 -3.89 -10.73 0.71
N LEU A 101 -2.83 -10.93 1.50
CA LEU A 101 -1.52 -11.36 0.98
C LEU A 101 -1.62 -12.70 0.24
N TYR A 102 -2.31 -13.68 0.83
CA TYR A 102 -2.49 -14.99 0.20
C TYR A 102 -3.37 -14.91 -1.06
N HIS A 103 -4.43 -14.09 -1.03
CA HIS A 103 -5.34 -13.90 -2.17
C HIS A 103 -4.63 -13.32 -3.39
N PHE A 104 -3.72 -12.37 -3.18
CA PHE A 104 -2.94 -11.74 -4.26
C PHE A 104 -1.53 -12.33 -4.43
N ARG A 105 -1.24 -13.50 -3.85
CA ARG A 105 0.12 -14.06 -3.83
C ARG A 105 0.71 -14.20 -5.23
N ASP A 106 -0.08 -14.66 -6.20
CA ASP A 106 0.43 -14.99 -7.54
C ASP A 106 0.81 -13.69 -8.29
N LEU A 107 0.08 -12.59 -8.04
CA LEU A 107 0.39 -11.26 -8.56
C LEU A 107 1.59 -10.62 -7.85
N ILE A 108 1.64 -10.73 -6.51
CA ILE A 108 2.72 -10.14 -5.70
C ILE A 108 4.05 -10.86 -5.98
N MET A 109 4.01 -12.16 -6.26
CA MET A 109 5.18 -13.00 -6.55
C MET A 109 5.54 -13.07 -8.04
N GLU A 110 4.79 -12.40 -8.94
CA GLU A 110 4.98 -12.50 -10.40
C GLU A 110 6.42 -12.13 -10.82
N GLU A 111 6.98 -11.11 -10.19
CA GLU A 111 8.34 -10.61 -10.45
C GLU A 111 9.39 -11.23 -9.51
N ASP A 112 9.02 -12.24 -8.70
CA ASP A 112 9.90 -12.93 -7.74
C ASP A 112 10.67 -11.98 -6.78
N PRO A 113 9.96 -11.18 -5.96
CA PRO A 113 10.62 -10.25 -5.04
C PRO A 113 11.41 -11.00 -3.96
N ILE A 114 12.63 -10.55 -3.68
CA ILE A 114 13.49 -11.16 -2.65
C ILE A 114 12.95 -10.86 -1.24
N PHE A 115 12.33 -9.69 -1.06
CA PHE A 115 11.75 -9.27 0.20
C PHE A 115 10.41 -8.57 0.00
N ILE A 116 9.46 -8.90 0.88
CA ILE A 116 8.16 -8.24 0.98
C ILE A 116 8.06 -7.57 2.35
N TYR A 117 7.93 -6.26 2.36
CA TYR A 117 7.61 -5.49 3.55
C TYR A 117 6.11 -5.32 3.67
N THR A 118 5.50 -5.81 4.75
CA THR A 118 4.08 -5.58 5.02
C THR A 118 3.91 -4.40 5.96
N TYR A 119 3.00 -3.48 5.61
CA TYR A 119 2.60 -2.37 6.48
C TYR A 119 1.10 -2.38 6.69
N ASP A 120 0.64 -2.29 7.94
CA ASP A 120 -0.78 -2.31 8.26
C ASP A 120 -1.23 -0.98 8.87
N PHE A 121 -2.31 -0.44 8.31
CA PHE A 121 -2.94 0.79 8.76
C PHE A 121 -4.12 0.49 9.71
N VAL A 122 -3.83 0.12 10.96
CA VAL A 122 -4.87 -0.34 11.92
C VAL A 122 -5.47 0.80 12.76
N HIS A 123 -4.69 1.84 13.07
CA HIS A 123 -5.10 2.86 14.05
C HIS A 123 -4.57 4.26 13.71
N ALA A 124 -5.45 5.09 13.18
CA ALA A 124 -5.38 6.54 13.16
C ALA A 124 -6.80 7.09 13.34
#